data_AF-A0A3Q3N7R2-F1
#
_entry.id   AF-A0A3Q3N7R2-F1
#
_cell.length_a   1.000
_cell.length_b   1.000
_cell.length_c   1.000
_cell.angle_alpha   90.00
_cell.angle_beta   90.00
_cell.angle_gamma   90.00
#
_symmetry.space_group_name_H-M   'P 1'
#
loop_
_entity.id
_entity.type
_entity.pdbx_description
1 polymer ?
#
loop_
_entity_poly.entity_id
_entity_poly.type
_entity_poly.pdbx_seq_one_letter_code
_entity_poly.pdbx_strand_id
1 'polypeptide(L)'
;MHPATAKWYDRRDSVIIEFCVADSKDVQVNFDKTKCGFSCLRGTDDVKHENEIDLFEAIDENESKHKRTDRSVLCYLRKAQPGKAWPRLTKEKAKLTWLSVDFNNWKDWEDDSDEEIGNFDQFSDMMNNMGGEDDLPDLDSADDESADSDDEKMPDLE
;
A
#
# COMPACT_ATOMS: atom_id res chain seq x y z
N MET A 1 -13.93 3.89 27.59
CA MET A 1 -13.43 2.91 26.61
C MET A 1 -13.68 3.49 25.24
N HIS A 2 -12.63 3.66 24.44
CA HIS A 2 -12.72 4.30 23.13
C HIS A 2 -12.09 3.41 22.06
N PRO A 3 -12.64 3.35 20.84
CA PRO A 3 -11.95 2.62 19.78
C PRO A 3 -10.60 3.29 19.49
N ALA A 4 -9.56 2.48 19.29
CA ALA A 4 -8.35 2.95 18.65
C ALA A 4 -8.65 3.26 17.19
N THR A 5 -8.02 4.31 16.66
CA THR A 5 -7.99 4.50 15.22
C THR A 5 -7.18 3.38 14.58
N ALA A 6 -7.61 2.92 13.42
CA ALA A 6 -6.98 1.82 12.73
C ALA A 6 -6.90 2.07 11.23
N LYS A 7 -5.85 1.52 10.64
CA LYS A 7 -5.68 1.45 9.20
C LYS A 7 -5.57 0.00 8.76
N TRP A 8 -6.01 -0.32 7.55
CA TRP A 8 -5.88 -1.67 7.03
C TRP A 8 -5.55 -1.67 5.54
N TYR A 9 -4.93 -2.76 5.09
CA TYR A 9 -4.68 -3.00 3.68
C TYR A 9 -4.64 -4.50 3.39
N ASP A 10 -4.82 -4.83 2.12
CA ASP A 10 -4.89 -6.19 1.66
C ASP A 10 -3.61 -6.66 0.95
N ARG A 11 -3.36 -7.97 1.00
CA ARG A 11 -2.36 -8.71 0.23
C ARG A 11 -2.95 -10.03 -0.23
N ARG A 12 -2.29 -10.69 -1.19
CA ARG A 12 -2.71 -11.99 -1.73
C ARG A 12 -3.14 -12.98 -0.65
N ASP A 13 -2.31 -13.14 0.38
CA ASP A 13 -2.52 -14.19 1.39
C ASP A 13 -2.94 -13.68 2.76
N SER A 14 -2.90 -12.37 2.99
CA SER A 14 -3.06 -11.81 4.32
C SER A 14 -3.70 -10.43 4.28
N VAL A 15 -4.46 -10.12 5.32
CA VAL A 15 -4.96 -8.78 5.59
C VAL A 15 -4.19 -8.21 6.76
N ILE A 16 -3.78 -6.95 6.68
CA ILE A 16 -3.02 -6.29 7.74
C ILE A 16 -3.88 -5.19 8.33
N ILE A 17 -3.94 -5.14 9.66
CA ILE A 17 -4.61 -4.07 10.43
C ILE A 17 -3.57 -3.46 11.36
N GLU A 18 -3.43 -2.14 11.34
CA GLU A 18 -2.61 -1.39 12.28
C GLU A 18 -3.51 -0.59 13.22
N PHE A 19 -3.48 -0.91 14.52
CA PHE A 19 -4.10 -0.09 15.56
C PHE A 19 -3.12 0.99 16.04
N CYS A 20 -3.47 2.25 15.81
CA CYS A 20 -2.60 3.41 16.02
C CYS A 20 -2.60 3.87 17.49
N VAL A 21 -2.10 3.01 18.39
CA VAL A 21 -1.95 3.33 19.82
C VAL A 21 -0.46 3.35 20.19
N ALA A 22 0.10 4.56 20.28
CA ALA A 22 1.46 4.76 20.77
C ALA A 22 1.56 4.45 22.27
N ASP A 23 2.70 3.92 22.70
CA ASP A 23 3.00 3.53 24.09
C ASP A 23 1.93 2.62 24.70
N SER A 24 1.37 1.72 23.88
CA SER A 24 0.36 0.76 24.32
C SER A 24 0.89 -0.19 25.40
N LYS A 25 0.05 -0.58 26.35
CA LYS A 25 0.35 -1.57 27.40
C LYS A 25 -0.77 -2.60 27.44
N ASP A 26 -0.48 -3.77 28.02
CA ASP A 26 -1.44 -4.85 28.18
C ASP A 26 -2.22 -5.18 26.90
N VAL A 27 -1.48 -5.26 25.79
CA VAL A 27 -2.05 -5.54 24.47
C VAL A 27 -2.62 -6.95 24.45
N GLN A 28 -3.91 -7.05 24.13
CA GLN A 28 -4.61 -8.30 23.90
C GLN A 28 -5.21 -8.28 22.50
N VAL A 29 -4.92 -9.33 21.75
CA VAL A 29 -5.45 -9.54 20.40
C VAL A 29 -6.02 -10.95 20.33
N ASN A 30 -7.29 -11.04 19.93
CA ASN A 30 -7.99 -12.30 19.77
C ASN A 30 -8.34 -12.45 18.30
N PHE A 31 -7.93 -13.58 17.72
CA PHE A 31 -8.29 -13.97 16.36
C PHE A 31 -9.29 -15.10 16.44
N ASP A 32 -10.49 -14.87 15.92
CA ASP A 32 -11.49 -15.90 15.66
C ASP A 32 -11.69 -16.00 14.14
N LYS A 33 -12.24 -17.12 13.67
CA LYS A 33 -12.42 -17.42 12.25
C LYS A 33 -12.99 -16.27 11.44
N THR A 34 -13.94 -15.52 11.99
CA THR A 34 -14.61 -14.40 11.31
C THR A 34 -14.57 -13.11 12.11
N LYS A 35 -13.70 -12.99 13.12
CA LYS A 35 -13.66 -11.81 14.00
C LYS A 35 -12.24 -11.52 14.46
N CYS A 36 -11.91 -10.24 14.58
CA CYS A 36 -10.67 -9.77 15.19
C CYS A 36 -11.02 -8.81 16.34
N GLY A 37 -10.57 -9.16 17.55
CA GLY A 37 -10.69 -8.32 18.75
C GLY A 37 -9.34 -7.71 19.12
N PHE A 38 -9.33 -6.43 19.51
CA PHE A 38 -8.15 -5.73 19.99
C PHE A 38 -8.50 -4.94 21.25
N SER A 39 -7.65 -5.01 22.28
CA SER A 39 -7.71 -4.10 23.41
C SER A 39 -6.33 -3.80 23.97
N CYS A 40 -6.18 -2.61 24.57
CA CYS A 40 -4.95 -2.22 25.27
C CYS A 40 -5.22 -1.04 26.22
N LEU A 41 -4.22 -0.71 27.02
CA LEU A 41 -4.14 0.54 27.77
C LEU A 41 -3.16 1.50 27.09
N ARG A 42 -3.35 2.81 27.25
CA ARG A 42 -2.46 3.84 26.70
C ARG A 42 -1.97 4.79 27.79
N GLY A 43 -0.66 5.05 27.81
CA GLY A 43 -0.05 6.10 28.62
C GLY A 43 0.06 5.77 30.11
N THR A 44 0.15 6.81 30.94
CA THR A 44 0.17 6.73 32.42
C THR A 44 -1.22 6.73 33.03
N ASP A 45 -2.20 7.26 32.31
CA ASP A 45 -3.58 7.39 32.76
C ASP A 45 -4.41 6.14 32.44
N ASP A 46 -3.77 5.09 31.91
CA ASP A 46 -4.33 3.79 31.55
C ASP A 46 -5.65 3.90 30.76
N VAL A 47 -5.66 4.79 29.75
CA VAL A 47 -6.83 4.98 28.89
C VAL A 47 -7.08 3.69 28.11
N LYS A 48 -8.24 3.06 28.37
CA LYS A 48 -8.62 1.80 27.73
C LYS A 48 -9.11 1.99 26.30
N HIS A 49 -8.44 1.32 25.37
CA HIS A 49 -8.85 1.17 23.99
C HIS A 49 -9.40 -0.23 23.70
N GLU A 50 -10.45 -0.30 22.90
CA GLU A 50 -11.07 -1.58 22.50
C GLU A 50 -11.74 -1.48 21.14
N ASN A 51 -11.50 -2.46 20.28
CA ASN A 51 -12.04 -2.57 18.95
C ASN A 51 -12.48 -4.02 18.69
N GLU A 52 -13.61 -4.18 18.02
CA GLU A 52 -14.09 -5.46 17.52
C GLU A 52 -14.46 -5.32 16.04
N ILE A 53 -14.04 -6.29 15.23
CA ILE A 53 -14.23 -6.29 13.78
C ILE A 53 -14.80 -7.64 13.39
N ASP A 54 -16.05 -7.67 12.91
CA ASP A 54 -16.57 -8.80 12.14
C ASP A 54 -15.97 -8.75 10.73
N LEU A 55 -15.15 -9.75 10.39
CA LEU A 55 -14.34 -9.77 9.19
C LEU A 55 -15.16 -10.09 7.93
N PHE A 56 -14.74 -9.55 6.79
CA PHE A 56 -15.38 -9.78 5.50
C PHE A 56 -15.44 -11.26 5.13
N GLU A 57 -14.36 -11.99 5.35
CA GLU A 57 -14.22 -13.42 5.10
C GLU A 57 -13.43 -14.09 6.22
N ALA A 58 -13.39 -15.43 6.16
CA ALA A 58 -12.70 -16.21 7.18
C ALA A 58 -11.17 -16.07 7.12
N ILE A 59 -10.55 -16.17 8.29
CA ILE A 59 -9.10 -16.20 8.51
C ILE A 59 -8.68 -17.54 9.13
N ASP A 60 -7.39 -17.86 9.05
CA ASP A 60 -6.78 -18.89 9.88
C ASP A 60 -6.31 -18.25 11.20
N GLU A 61 -6.97 -18.61 12.30
CA GLU A 61 -6.70 -18.09 13.64
C GLU A 61 -5.28 -18.43 14.11
N ASN A 62 -4.78 -19.61 13.77
CA ASN A 62 -3.51 -20.14 14.27
C ASN A 62 -2.30 -19.56 13.51
N GLU A 63 -2.50 -19.22 12.24
CA GLU A 63 -1.48 -18.55 11.43
C GLU A 63 -1.53 -17.01 11.52
N SER A 64 -2.56 -16.47 12.16
CA SER A 64 -2.70 -15.04 12.43
C SER A 64 -1.86 -14.63 13.64
N LYS A 65 -1.24 -13.46 13.57
CA LYS A 65 -0.30 -12.98 14.61
C LYS A 65 -0.33 -11.47 14.73
N HIS A 66 0.15 -10.96 15.85
CA HIS A 66 0.32 -9.52 16.03
C HIS A 66 1.75 -9.16 16.46
N LYS A 67 2.13 -7.92 16.19
CA LYS A 67 3.40 -7.32 16.60
C LYS A 67 3.13 -5.94 17.16
N ARG A 68 3.45 -5.76 18.45
CA ARG A 68 3.43 -4.44 19.09
C ARG A 68 4.77 -3.73 18.88
N THR A 69 4.70 -2.44 18.58
CA THR A 69 5.81 -1.50 18.59
C THR A 69 5.53 -0.36 19.57
N ASP A 70 6.42 0.62 19.68
CA ASP A 70 6.16 1.82 20.49
C ASP A 70 5.13 2.76 19.85
N ARG A 71 4.88 2.62 18.53
CA ARG A 71 3.99 3.52 17.78
C ARG A 71 2.60 2.94 17.54
N SER A 72 2.50 1.63 17.40
CA SER A 72 1.27 0.95 17.00
C SER A 72 1.33 -0.56 17.24
N VAL A 73 0.19 -1.23 17.07
CA VAL A 73 0.08 -2.69 17.06
C VAL A 73 -0.37 -3.13 15.68
N LEU A 74 0.47 -3.92 15.00
CA LEU A 74 0.15 -4.52 13.72
C LEU A 74 -0.41 -5.93 13.91
N CYS A 75 -1.54 -6.22 13.31
CA CYS A 75 -2.15 -7.54 13.21
C CYS A 75 -2.03 -8.05 11.78
N TYR A 76 -1.45 -9.23 11.62
CA TYR A 76 -1.34 -9.97 10.36
C TYR A 76 -2.38 -11.10 10.40
N LEU A 77 -3.45 -10.94 9.64
CA LEU A 77 -4.51 -11.93 9.51
C LEU A 77 -4.21 -12.82 8.32
N ARG A 78 -3.99 -14.11 8.53
CA ARG A 78 -3.84 -15.08 7.44
C ARG A 78 -5.22 -15.36 6.85
N LYS A 79 -5.43 -15.11 5.56
CA LYS A 79 -6.71 -15.44 4.92
C LYS A 79 -6.92 -16.95 4.89
N ALA A 80 -8.12 -17.41 5.20
CA ALA A 80 -8.46 -18.83 5.02
C ALA A 80 -8.53 -19.22 3.53
N GLN A 81 -8.78 -18.24 2.64
CA GLN A 81 -8.71 -18.38 1.19
C GLN A 81 -7.68 -17.40 0.63
N PRO A 82 -6.42 -17.83 0.47
CA PRO A 82 -5.40 -17.06 -0.24
C PRO A 82 -5.82 -16.73 -1.67
N GLY A 83 -5.37 -15.58 -2.20
CA GLY A 83 -5.66 -15.13 -3.56
C GLY A 83 -7.04 -14.49 -3.78
N LYS A 84 -7.84 -14.32 -2.74
CA LYS A 84 -9.14 -13.62 -2.81
C LYS A 84 -9.02 -12.19 -2.31
N ALA A 85 -9.27 -11.17 -3.13
CA ALA A 85 -9.28 -9.79 -2.62
C ALA A 85 -10.41 -9.52 -1.65
N TRP A 86 -10.07 -8.70 -0.66
CA TRP A 86 -11.03 -8.16 0.29
C TRP A 86 -11.40 -6.74 -0.15
N PRO A 87 -12.59 -6.50 -0.72
CA PRO A 87 -13.03 -5.16 -1.11
C PRO A 87 -13.32 -4.26 0.11
N ARG A 88 -13.38 -4.86 1.31
CA ARG A 88 -13.54 -4.21 2.60
C ARG A 88 -13.03 -5.14 3.70
N LEU A 89 -12.66 -4.58 4.85
CA LEU A 89 -12.25 -5.38 6.01
C LEU A 89 -13.45 -6.05 6.70
N THR A 90 -14.59 -5.37 6.73
CA THR A 90 -15.75 -5.74 7.54
C THR A 90 -16.77 -6.58 6.76
N LYS A 91 -17.46 -7.47 7.46
CA LYS A 91 -18.61 -8.23 6.92
C LYS A 91 -19.67 -7.30 6.35
N GLU A 92 -20.13 -6.38 7.18
CA GLU A 92 -21.12 -5.38 6.82
C GLU A 92 -20.50 -4.22 6.03
N LYS A 93 -21.31 -3.57 5.19
CA LYS A 93 -20.88 -2.39 4.41
C LYS A 93 -20.88 -1.09 5.23
N ALA A 94 -21.41 -1.12 6.45
CA ALA A 94 -21.44 0.03 7.32
C ALA A 94 -20.01 0.51 7.65
N LYS A 95 -19.76 1.81 7.48
CA LYS A 95 -18.45 2.40 7.74
C LYS A 95 -18.23 2.57 9.24
N LEU A 96 -17.11 2.06 9.74
CA LEU A 96 -16.65 2.30 11.10
C LEU A 96 -15.84 3.61 11.11
N THR A 97 -16.22 4.57 11.96
CA THR A 97 -15.62 5.93 11.98
C THR A 97 -14.13 5.94 12.35
N TRP A 98 -13.65 4.88 13.01
CA TRP A 98 -12.28 4.73 13.47
C TRP A 98 -11.41 3.89 12.52
N LEU A 99 -11.97 3.30 11.47
CA LEU A 99 -11.26 2.43 10.53
C LEU A 99 -11.11 3.11 9.16
N SER A 100 -9.91 3.07 8.61
CA SER A 100 -9.58 3.64 7.30
C SER A 100 -8.66 2.74 6.49
N VAL A 101 -8.56 2.96 5.18
CA VAL A 101 -7.62 2.24 4.30
C VAL A 101 -6.22 2.83 4.48
N ASP A 102 -5.20 1.97 4.54
CA ASP A 102 -3.81 2.38 4.49
C ASP A 102 -3.33 2.52 3.04
N PHE A 103 -3.51 3.71 2.47
CA PHE A 103 -3.08 3.99 1.10
C PHE A 103 -1.56 3.94 0.90
N ASN A 104 -0.75 4.10 1.95
CA ASN A 104 0.70 4.01 1.83
C ASN A 104 1.16 2.58 1.54
N ASN A 105 0.43 1.60 2.07
CA ASN A 105 0.72 0.19 1.90
C ASN A 105 -0.22 -0.49 0.89
N TRP A 106 -1.30 0.15 0.43
CA TRP A 106 -2.22 -0.47 -0.54
C TRP A 106 -1.51 -0.81 -1.85
N LYS A 107 -1.80 -1.99 -2.40
CA LYS A 107 -1.31 -2.44 -3.70
C LYS A 107 -2.43 -3.20 -4.41
N ASP A 108 -2.55 -3.00 -5.71
CA ASP A 108 -3.45 -3.80 -6.54
C ASP A 108 -2.73 -5.08 -6.97
N TRP A 109 -2.72 -6.06 -6.07
CA TRP A 109 -1.97 -7.31 -6.25
C TRP A 109 -2.75 -8.34 -7.08
N GLU A 110 -4.02 -8.08 -7.44
CA GLU A 110 -4.80 -8.96 -8.30
C GLU A 110 -4.39 -8.84 -9.77
N ASP A 111 -3.93 -7.65 -10.18
CA ASP A 111 -3.49 -7.33 -11.54
C ASP A 111 -1.98 -7.52 -11.77
N ASP A 112 -1.21 -7.86 -10.71
CA ASP A 112 0.18 -8.35 -10.80
C ASP A 112 0.17 -9.76 -11.40
N SER A 113 -0.18 -9.83 -12.68
CA SER A 113 0.28 -10.85 -13.62
C SER A 113 1.81 -10.77 -13.61
N ASP A 114 2.53 -11.90 -13.60
CA ASP A 114 3.99 -12.00 -13.67
C ASP A 114 4.58 -11.48 -15.02
N GLU A 115 4.11 -10.36 -15.56
CA GLU A 115 4.54 -9.74 -16.83
C GLU A 115 5.69 -8.73 -16.66
N GLU A 116 6.49 -8.84 -15.60
CA GLU A 116 7.75 -8.07 -15.46
C GLU A 116 9.00 -8.95 -15.69
N ILE A 117 8.90 -9.94 -16.58
CA ILE A 117 10.05 -10.65 -17.18
C ILE A 117 9.79 -10.79 -18.70
N GLY A 118 10.00 -9.71 -19.45
CA GLY A 118 9.84 -9.76 -20.91
C GLY A 118 10.26 -8.52 -21.70
N ASN A 119 10.40 -7.35 -21.06
CA ASN A 119 10.63 -6.10 -21.79
C ASN A 119 12.09 -5.78 -22.13
N PHE A 120 13.07 -6.60 -21.72
CA PHE A 120 14.46 -6.37 -22.14
C PHE A 120 14.72 -6.88 -23.57
N ASP A 121 14.22 -8.07 -23.91
CA ASP A 121 14.51 -8.72 -25.20
C ASP A 121 13.81 -8.00 -26.39
N GLN A 122 12.61 -7.47 -26.18
CA GLN A 122 11.87 -6.75 -27.24
C GLN A 122 12.51 -5.40 -27.63
N PHE A 123 13.22 -4.75 -26.71
CA PHE A 123 13.91 -3.49 -27.00
C PHE A 123 15.20 -3.71 -27.80
N SER A 124 15.91 -4.82 -27.55
CA SER A 124 17.10 -5.22 -28.32
C SER A 124 16.78 -5.61 -29.77
N ASP A 125 15.65 -6.30 -30.00
CA ASP A 125 15.25 -6.67 -31.37
C ASP A 125 14.85 -5.45 -32.21
N MET A 126 14.28 -4.41 -31.58
CA MET A 126 13.90 -3.18 -32.28
C MET A 126 15.11 -2.31 -32.67
N MET A 127 16.18 -2.30 -31.85
CA MET A 127 17.44 -1.61 -32.17
C MET A 127 18.26 -2.33 -33.25
N ASN A 128 18.25 -3.66 -33.26
CA ASN A 128 19.02 -4.44 -34.24
C ASN A 128 18.45 -4.35 -35.67
N ASN A 129 17.16 -4.00 -35.83
CA ASN A 129 16.51 -3.94 -37.14
C ASN A 129 16.50 -2.54 -37.79
N MET A 130 17.12 -1.54 -37.15
CA MET A 130 17.12 -0.14 -37.62
C MET A 130 18.52 0.39 -37.99
N GLY A 131 19.54 -0.48 -37.93
CA GLY A 131 20.96 -0.10 -37.99
C GLY A 131 21.72 -0.64 -39.20
N GLY A 132 21.18 -0.58 -40.41
CA GLY A 132 21.98 -0.91 -41.57
C GLY A 132 21.31 -0.62 -42.90
N GLU A 133 21.60 0.53 -43.49
CA GLU A 133 22.09 0.64 -44.88
C GLU A 133 22.39 2.10 -45.26
N ASP A 134 23.62 2.29 -45.74
CA ASP A 134 24.22 3.51 -46.28
C ASP A 134 23.44 4.10 -47.46
N ASP A 135 23.06 5.38 -47.39
CA ASP A 135 23.19 6.34 -48.50
C ASP A 135 22.76 7.75 -48.03
N LEU A 136 23.74 8.59 -47.66
CA LEU A 136 23.51 10.01 -47.39
C LEU A 136 23.99 10.83 -48.60
N PRO A 137 23.09 11.42 -49.41
CA PRO A 137 23.48 12.47 -50.33
C PRO A 137 23.72 13.79 -49.58
N ASP A 138 24.86 14.37 -49.92
CA ASP A 138 25.37 15.71 -49.64
C ASP A 138 24.28 16.79 -49.60
N LEU A 139 24.05 17.40 -48.43
CA LEU A 139 23.22 18.59 -48.27
C LEU A 139 24.08 19.73 -47.72
N ASP A 140 24.69 20.38 -48.70
CA ASP A 140 25.21 21.73 -48.63
C ASP A 140 24.10 22.73 -48.22
N SER A 141 24.55 23.79 -47.55
CA SER A 141 23.91 25.10 -47.35
C SER A 141 22.94 25.38 -46.19
N ALA A 142 23.29 26.51 -45.56
CA ALA A 142 22.47 27.52 -44.88
C ALA A 142 22.31 27.40 -43.36
N ASP A 143 23.33 27.88 -42.64
CA ASP A 143 23.30 29.19 -41.96
C ASP A 143 21.92 29.66 -41.46
N ASP A 144 21.69 29.64 -40.15
CA ASP A 144 21.03 30.74 -39.46
C ASP A 144 21.36 30.72 -37.96
N GLU A 145 21.99 31.80 -37.51
CA GLU A 145 22.30 32.07 -36.11
C GLU A 145 21.08 32.62 -35.38
N SER A 146 20.85 32.25 -34.12
CA SER A 146 20.50 33.24 -33.09
C SER A 146 20.44 32.66 -31.68
N ALA A 147 21.38 33.16 -30.85
CA ALA A 147 21.17 33.79 -29.55
C ALA A 147 20.55 33.01 -28.35
N ASP A 148 21.42 32.77 -27.38
CA ASP A 148 21.20 32.89 -25.92
C ASP A 148 20.23 34.03 -25.55
N SER A 149 19.21 33.74 -24.72
CA SER A 149 18.46 34.67 -23.85
C SER A 149 17.33 33.88 -23.18
N ASP A 150 16.93 34.00 -21.91
CA ASP A 150 17.43 34.61 -20.68
C ASP A 150 16.48 34.08 -19.58
N ASP A 151 17.00 34.03 -18.37
CA ASP A 151 16.47 33.53 -17.11
C ASP A 151 15.18 34.27 -16.67
N GLU A 152 13.99 33.67 -16.84
CA GLU A 152 12.74 34.23 -16.32
C GLU A 152 12.48 33.84 -14.85
N LYS A 153 12.89 34.77 -13.99
CA LYS A 153 12.67 34.86 -12.54
C LYS A 153 11.18 34.81 -12.16
N MET A 154 10.83 33.90 -11.25
CA MET A 154 9.48 33.73 -10.69
C MET A 154 8.94 35.02 -10.02
N PRO A 155 7.65 35.36 -10.19
CA PRO A 155 7.03 36.52 -9.55
C PRO A 155 6.70 36.27 -8.07
N ASP A 156 6.92 37.29 -7.24
CA ASP A 156 6.53 37.30 -5.83
C ASP A 156 5.00 37.45 -5.66
N LEU A 157 4.48 36.73 -4.68
CA LEU A 157 3.07 36.70 -4.27
C LEU A 157 2.78 37.85 -3.29
N GLU A 158 1.81 38.69 -3.63
CA GLU A 158 1.07 39.52 -2.65
C GLU A 158 -0.09 38.74 -2.02
#